data_AF-A0A517Y2U0-F1
#
_entry.id   AF-A0A517Y2U0-F1
#
_cell.length_a   1.000
_cell.length_b   1.000
_cell.length_c   1.000
_cell.angle_alpha   90.00
_cell.angle_beta   90.00
_cell.angle_gamma   90.00
#
_symmetry.space_group_name_H-M   'P 1'
#
loop_
_entity.id
_entity.type
_entity.pdbx_description
1 polymer ?
#
loop_
_entity_poly.entity_id
_entity_poly.type
_entity_poly.pdbx_seq_one_letter_code
_entity_poly.pdbx_strand_id
1 'polypeptide(L)'
;MATTTVPSPALASRFRTLAAEWQAATRFLSSAAATANHPAYRAVVALGPDVVPLILAELAATPEPWFAALRELTGADPVPPADRGRPRAAADHWLAWGRARGLA
;
A
#
# COMPACT_ATOMS: atom_id res chain seq x y z
N MET A 1 8.03 -18.41 10.17
CA MET A 1 7.26 -19.11 9.11
C MET A 1 6.31 -18.07 8.53
N ALA A 2 6.57 -17.56 7.33
CA ALA A 2 5.69 -16.57 6.70
C ALA A 2 4.55 -17.33 6.02
N THR A 3 3.39 -17.35 6.65
CA THR A 3 2.15 -17.81 6.02
C THR A 3 1.82 -16.88 4.87
N THR A 4 1.92 -17.39 3.64
CA THR A 4 1.42 -16.71 2.44
C THR A 4 -0.11 -16.74 2.48
N THR A 5 -0.71 -15.81 3.23
CA THR A 5 -2.16 -15.66 3.29
C THR A 5 -2.61 -14.93 2.04
N VAL A 6 -3.20 -15.66 1.09
CA VAL A 6 -3.92 -15.06 -0.03
C VAL A 6 -5.12 -14.31 0.55
N PRO A 7 -5.28 -13.00 0.28
CA PRO A 7 -6.38 -12.22 0.84
C PRO A 7 -7.73 -12.80 0.41
N SER A 8 -8.64 -12.97 1.37
CA SER A 8 -9.98 -13.48 1.07
C SER A 8 -10.76 -12.50 0.17
N PRO A 9 -11.72 -12.97 -0.64
CA PRO A 9 -12.52 -12.11 -1.51
C PRO A 9 -13.24 -10.99 -0.75
N ALA A 10 -13.69 -11.26 0.48
CA ALA A 10 -14.32 -10.28 1.35
C ALA A 10 -13.33 -9.19 1.79
N LEU A 11 -12.10 -9.58 2.14
CA LEU A 11 -11.03 -8.63 2.49
C LEU A 11 -10.65 -7.77 1.29
N ALA A 12 -10.50 -8.38 0.11
CA ALA A 12 -10.22 -7.66 -1.13
C ALA A 12 -11.34 -6.68 -1.50
N SER A 13 -12.60 -7.06 -1.30
CA SER A 13 -13.74 -6.16 -1.51
C SER A 13 -13.67 -4.97 -0.56
N ARG A 14 -13.44 -5.21 0.74
CA ARG A 14 -13.35 -4.16 1.76
C ARG A 14 -12.19 -3.22 1.50
N PHE A 15 -11.03 -3.75 1.13
CA PHE A 15 -9.87 -2.96 0.70
C PHE A 15 -10.22 -2.06 -0.48
N ARG A 16 -10.82 -2.60 -1.56
CA ARG A 16 -11.18 -1.82 -2.74
C ARG A 16 -12.19 -0.71 -2.42
N THR A 17 -13.19 -0.98 -1.58
CA THR A 17 -14.15 0.04 -1.14
C THR A 17 -13.44 1.18 -0.42
N LEU A 18 -12.59 0.87 0.54
CA LEU A 18 -11.86 1.89 1.31
C LEU A 18 -10.84 2.65 0.44
N ALA A 19 -10.15 1.95 -0.46
CA ALA A 19 -9.21 2.56 -1.40
C ALA A 19 -9.92 3.52 -2.36
N ALA A 20 -11.08 3.14 -2.90
CA ALA A 20 -11.88 4.01 -3.76
C ALA A 20 -12.43 5.24 -3.01
N GLU A 21 -12.93 5.04 -1.78
CA GLU A 21 -13.39 6.14 -0.92
C GLU A 21 -12.25 7.11 -0.61
N TRP A 22 -11.09 6.56 -0.22
CA TRP A 22 -9.89 7.34 0.01
C TRP A 22 -9.50 8.14 -1.24
N GLN A 23 -9.39 7.50 -2.40
CA GLN A 23 -9.00 8.16 -3.65
C GLN A 23 -9.99 9.27 -4.04
N ALA A 24 -11.29 9.03 -3.90
CA ALA A 24 -12.32 10.03 -4.19
C ALA A 24 -12.20 11.26 -3.25
N ALA A 25 -11.94 11.02 -1.97
CA ALA A 25 -11.80 12.08 -0.97
C ALA A 25 -10.46 12.83 -1.05
N THR A 26 -9.38 12.15 -1.48
CA THR A 26 -8.03 12.72 -1.50
C THR A 26 -7.58 13.26 -2.85
N ARG A 27 -8.30 13.00 -3.95
CA ARG A 27 -7.93 13.45 -5.31
C ARG A 27 -7.71 14.96 -5.46
N PHE A 28 -8.30 15.77 -4.58
CA PHE A 28 -8.18 17.23 -4.58
C PHE A 28 -7.26 17.77 -3.47
N LEU A 29 -6.64 16.88 -2.69
CA LEU A 29 -5.74 17.26 -1.61
C LEU A 29 -4.30 17.27 -2.12
N SER A 30 -3.66 18.44 -2.08
CA SER A 30 -2.24 18.58 -2.45
C SER A 30 -1.26 18.17 -1.34
N SER A 31 -1.76 17.73 -0.18
CA SER A 31 -0.94 17.39 0.99
C SER A 31 -0.85 15.89 1.21
N ALA A 32 0.33 15.33 1.00
CA ALA A 32 0.63 13.92 1.29
C ALA A 32 0.33 13.54 2.76
N ALA A 33 0.55 14.46 3.70
CA ALA A 33 0.21 14.23 5.10
C ALA A 33 -1.31 14.16 5.33
N ALA A 34 -2.08 15.02 4.67
CA ALA A 34 -3.55 15.00 4.78
C ALA A 34 -4.14 13.73 4.17
N THR A 35 -3.57 13.27 3.05
CA THR A 35 -4.02 12.02 2.41
C THR A 35 -3.67 10.78 3.23
N ALA A 36 -2.49 10.72 3.86
CA ALA A 36 -2.09 9.60 4.73
C ALA A 36 -2.89 9.55 6.06
N ASN A 37 -3.35 10.70 6.56
CA ASN A 37 -4.16 10.78 7.78
C ASN A 37 -5.67 10.56 7.54
N HIS A 38 -6.09 10.37 6.30
CA HIS A 38 -7.51 10.20 5.98
C HIS A 38 -8.09 8.93 6.64
N PRO A 39 -9.31 8.96 7.20
CA PRO A 39 -9.90 7.83 7.93
C PRO A 39 -9.99 6.54 7.10
N ALA A 40 -10.36 6.63 5.82
CA ALA A 40 -10.37 5.47 4.92
C ALA A 40 -8.97 4.85 4.72
N TYR A 41 -7.91 5.66 4.71
CA TYR A 41 -6.53 5.17 4.63
C TYR A 41 -6.14 4.42 5.91
N ARG A 42 -6.44 5.02 7.07
CA ARG A 42 -6.20 4.39 8.38
C ARG A 42 -7.01 3.10 8.55
N ALA A 43 -8.21 3.03 7.98
CA ALA A 43 -9.01 1.82 7.96
C ALA A 43 -8.36 0.70 7.11
N VAL A 44 -7.74 1.03 5.97
CA VAL A 44 -6.95 0.06 5.19
C VAL A 44 -5.79 -0.48 6.02
N VAL A 45 -5.03 0.38 6.69
CA VAL A 45 -3.93 -0.06 7.57
C VAL A 45 -4.45 -0.93 8.73
N ALA A 46 -5.61 -0.59 9.29
CA ALA A 46 -6.25 -1.37 10.35
C ALA A 46 -6.72 -2.77 9.91
N LEU A 47 -6.85 -3.04 8.60
CA LEU A 47 -7.10 -4.39 8.09
C LEU A 47 -5.92 -5.34 8.31
N GLY A 48 -4.73 -4.81 8.57
CA GLY A 48 -3.55 -5.59 8.93
C GLY A 48 -2.74 -6.10 7.72
N PRO A 49 -1.73 -6.95 7.97
CA PRO A 49 -0.74 -7.32 6.95
C PRO A 49 -1.30 -8.17 5.80
N ASP A 50 -2.49 -8.77 5.95
CA ASP A 50 -3.13 -9.59 4.92
C ASP A 50 -3.53 -8.77 3.68
N VAL A 51 -3.63 -7.43 3.78
CA VAL A 51 -3.90 -6.56 2.63
C VAL A 51 -2.64 -6.16 1.86
N VAL A 52 -1.44 -6.50 2.33
CA VAL A 52 -0.17 -6.13 1.66
C VAL A 52 -0.14 -6.56 0.19
N PRO A 53 -0.54 -7.79 -0.20
CA PRO A 53 -0.63 -8.17 -1.61
C PRO A 53 -1.53 -7.28 -2.45
N LEU A 54 -2.65 -6.83 -1.88
CA LEU A 54 -3.60 -5.96 -2.57
C LEU A 54 -3.02 -4.56 -2.77
N ILE A 55 -2.33 -4.04 -1.74
CA ILE A 55 -1.65 -2.74 -1.81
C ILE A 55 -0.53 -2.79 -2.84
N LEU A 56 0.24 -3.88 -2.90
CA LEU A 56 1.29 -4.06 -3.91
C LEU A 56 0.71 -4.08 -5.34
N ALA A 57 -0.45 -4.70 -5.54
CA ALA A 57 -1.13 -4.66 -6.83
C ALA A 57 -1.59 -3.23 -7.21
N GLU A 58 -2.14 -2.47 -6.25
CA GLU A 58 -2.52 -1.06 -6.47
C GLU A 58 -1.31 -0.13 -6.67
N LEU A 59 -0.16 -0.46 -6.08
CA LEU A 59 1.08 0.30 -6.20
C LEU A 59 1.53 0.43 -7.66
N ALA A 60 1.24 -0.58 -8.49
CA ALA A 60 1.51 -0.56 -9.92
C ALA A 60 0.70 0.51 -10.67
N ALA A 61 -0.48 0.86 -10.17
CA ALA A 61 -1.33 1.91 -10.73
C ALA A 61 -1.00 3.28 -10.12
N THR A 62 -0.95 3.36 -8.78
CA THR A 62 -0.84 4.64 -8.06
C THR A 62 0.16 4.53 -6.89
N PRO A 63 1.45 4.84 -7.10
CA PRO A 63 2.49 4.49 -6.13
C PRO A 63 2.57 5.37 -4.88
N GLU A 64 2.29 6.67 -5.01
CA GLU A 64 2.59 7.67 -3.96
C GLU A 64 1.97 7.43 -2.57
N PRO A 65 0.68 7.08 -2.43
CA PRO A 65 0.05 7.01 -1.12
C PRO A 65 0.36 5.73 -0.35
N TRP A 66 0.69 4.64 -1.05
CA TRP A 66 0.72 3.31 -0.44
C TRP A 66 2.03 2.98 0.28
N PHE A 67 3.12 3.72 0.02
CA PHE A 67 4.41 3.47 0.66
C PHE A 67 4.38 3.64 2.19
N ALA A 68 3.55 4.53 2.72
CA ALA A 68 3.43 4.67 4.18
C ALA A 68 2.72 3.45 4.79
N ALA A 69 1.59 3.03 4.21
CA ALA A 69 0.85 1.83 4.63
C ALA A 69 1.72 0.58 4.52
N LEU A 70 2.46 0.39 3.43
CA LEU A 70 3.35 -0.76 3.26
C LEU A 70 4.41 -0.82 4.37
N ARG A 71 5.03 0.30 4.72
CA ARG A 71 5.99 0.36 5.84
C ARG A 71 5.34 0.07 7.18
N GLU A 72 4.15 0.62 7.44
CA GLU A 72 3.41 0.41 8.70
C GLU A 72 2.96 -1.05 8.86
N LEU A 73 2.48 -1.66 7.78
CA LEU A 73 1.97 -3.03 7.76
C LEU A 73 3.05 -4.10 7.77
N THR A 74 4.15 -3.87 7.04
CA THR A 74 5.21 -4.87 6.86
C THR A 74 6.41 -4.65 7.78
N GLY A 75 6.58 -3.45 8.33
CA GLY A 75 7.78 -3.03 9.05
C GLY A 75 9.03 -2.96 8.18
N ALA A 76 8.92 -3.13 6.85
CA ALA A 76 10.04 -3.14 5.92
C ALA A 76 10.15 -1.81 5.16
N ASP A 77 11.36 -1.45 4.73
CA ASP A 77 11.63 -0.36 3.80
C ASP A 77 12.67 -0.83 2.76
N PRO A 78 12.23 -1.45 1.65
CA PRO A 78 13.14 -1.93 0.61
C PRO A 78 13.69 -0.81 -0.28
N VAL A 79 13.20 0.44 -0.12
CA VAL A 79 13.59 1.56 -0.99
C VAL A 79 14.91 2.16 -0.50
N PRO A 80 15.98 2.13 -1.30
CA PRO A 80 17.26 2.70 -0.89
C PRO A 80 17.16 4.22 -0.78
N PRO A 81 17.99 4.86 0.07
CA PRO A 81 17.97 6.31 0.26
C PRO A 81 18.12 7.11 -1.05
N ALA A 82 18.90 6.60 -1.99
CA ALA A 82 19.13 7.21 -3.30
C ALA A 82 17.88 7.26 -4.20
N ASP A 83 16.90 6.38 -3.96
CA ASP A 83 15.65 6.33 -4.72
C ASP A 83 14.46 6.94 -3.95
N ARG A 84 14.70 7.52 -2.76
CA ARG A 84 13.68 8.28 -2.04
C ARG A 84 13.29 9.53 -2.83
N GLY A 85 11.98 9.77 -2.93
CA GLY A 85 11.43 10.83 -3.79
C GLY A 85 11.31 10.44 -5.27
N ARG A 86 11.68 9.21 -5.65
CA ARG A 86 11.45 8.65 -6.99
C ARG A 86 10.32 7.62 -6.92
N PRO A 87 9.04 8.03 -7.05
CA PRO A 87 7.89 7.16 -6.79
C PRO A 87 7.87 5.90 -7.66
N ARG A 88 8.33 5.99 -8.92
CA ARG A 88 8.44 4.81 -9.81
C ARG A 88 9.49 3.81 -9.33
N ALA A 89 10.71 4.29 -9.03
CA ALA A 89 11.78 3.42 -8.54
C ALA A 89 11.42 2.80 -7.18
N ALA A 90 10.80 3.59 -6.29
CA ALA A 90 10.28 3.09 -5.03
C ALA A 90 9.22 1.99 -5.23
N ALA A 91 8.32 2.15 -6.20
CA ALA A 91 7.34 1.13 -6.55
C ALA A 91 8.00 -0.15 -7.04
N ASP A 92 9.01 -0.06 -7.90
CA ASP A 92 9.76 -1.21 -8.40
C ASP A 92 10.44 -1.99 -7.25
N HIS A 93 11.06 -1.30 -6.29
CA HIS A 93 11.67 -1.92 -5.11
C HIS A 93 10.63 -2.65 -4.24
N TRP A 94 9.45 -2.04 -4.05
CA TRP A 94 8.36 -2.66 -3.30
C TRP A 94 7.75 -3.87 -4.04
N LEU A 95 7.57 -3.79 -5.35
CA LEU A 95 7.09 -4.90 -6.18
C LEU A 95 8.09 -6.06 -6.18
N ALA A 96 9.39 -5.77 -6.31
CA ALA A 96 10.45 -6.77 -6.24
C ALA A 96 10.49 -7.45 -4.85
N TRP A 97 10.36 -6.67 -3.79
CA TRP A 97 10.26 -7.17 -2.41
C TRP A 97 9.03 -8.06 -2.21
N GLY A 98 7.88 -7.65 -2.77
CA GLY A 98 6.64 -8.43 -2.74
C GLY A 98 6.80 -9.79 -3.44
N ARG A 99 7.35 -9.78 -4.65
CA ARG A 99 7.61 -11.00 -5.44
C ARG A 99 8.56 -11.96 -4.75
N ALA A 100 9.64 -11.44 -4.15
CA ALA A 100 10.60 -12.25 -3.40
C ALA A 100 9.98 -12.98 -2.19
N ARG A 101 8.80 -12.53 -1.73
CA ARG A 101 8.06 -13.07 -0.58
C ARG A 101 6.79 -13.80 -0.99
N GLY A 102 6.49 -13.91 -2.28
CA GLY A 102 5.26 -14.50 -2.80
C GLY A 102 4.00 -13.68 -2.47
N LEU A 103 4.14 -12.35 -2.35
CA LEU A 103 3.06 -11.41 -2.02
C LEU A 103 2.58 -10.58 -3.22
N ALA A 104 3.28 -10.62 -4.36
CA ALA A 104 2.96 -9.85 -5.57
C ALA A 104 3.03 -10.71 -6.82
#